data_AF-A0AAU7ULQ5-F1
#
_entry.id   AF-A0AAU7ULQ5-F1
#
_cell.length_a   1.000
_cell.length_b   1.000
_cell.length_c   1.000
_cell.angle_alpha   90.00
_cell.angle_beta   90.00
_cell.angle_gamma   90.00
#
_symmetry.space_group_name_H-M   'P 1'
#
loop_
_entity.id
_entity.type
_entity.pdbx_description
1 polymer ?
#
loop_
_entity_poly.entity_id
_entity_poly.type
_entity_poly.pdbx_seq_one_letter_code
_entity_poly.pdbx_strand_id
1 'polypeptide(L)'
;MTAEAELRIDGNVVSQVLTVRTELIGEDNSQPWLRRRIVAEGPTLRVPLDAELDGFPTSSYSFDKEGMPEAPWRLVVSADELEAPFAHSVRLELNEDFAPVRKLIGGNPELYVVRELDATIVRVLIASAARLSSTDARDKTLEEVAAEYPDSIAAAAQRASEQYLQMSLSAAIKSYRLTPDKHDYEVAVGTNLLKD
;
A
#
# COMPACT_ATOMS: atom_id res chain seq x y z
N MET A 1 20.14 -30.46 5.19
CA MET A 1 18.82 -30.26 4.56
C MET A 1 18.61 -28.76 4.53
N THR A 2 18.64 -28.18 3.33
CA THR A 2 18.51 -26.75 3.08
C THR A 2 17.16 -26.52 2.42
N ALA A 3 16.38 -25.56 2.92
CA ALA A 3 15.18 -25.11 2.24
C ALA A 3 15.60 -23.97 1.31
N GLU A 4 15.37 -24.14 0.01
CA GLU A 4 15.65 -23.13 -1.00
C GLU A 4 14.32 -22.67 -1.59
N ALA A 5 14.10 -21.36 -1.68
CA ALA A 5 12.95 -20.78 -2.38
C ALA A 5 13.43 -20.24 -3.72
N GLU A 6 13.02 -20.86 -4.83
CA GLU A 6 13.35 -20.41 -6.18
C GLU A 6 12.16 -19.61 -6.76
N LEU A 7 12.35 -18.30 -6.94
CA LEU A 7 11.38 -17.46 -7.65
C LEU A 7 11.74 -17.45 -9.14
N ARG A 8 10.96 -18.18 -9.96
CA ARG A 8 11.08 -18.12 -11.42
C ARG A 8 10.08 -17.13 -12.00
N ILE A 9 10.61 -16.10 -12.65
CA ILE A 9 9.82 -15.12 -13.41
C ILE A 9 10.17 -15.32 -14.89
N ASP A 10 9.27 -15.97 -15.64
CA ASP A 10 9.45 -16.16 -17.07
C ASP A 10 9.28 -14.81 -17.79
N GLY A 11 10.40 -14.18 -18.16
CA GLY A 11 10.46 -12.83 -18.75
C GLY A 11 9.76 -12.65 -20.11
N ASN A 12 9.13 -13.71 -20.65
CA ASN A 12 8.34 -13.68 -21.88
C ASN A 12 6.83 -13.80 -21.64
N VAL A 13 6.38 -13.82 -20.39
CA VAL A 13 4.95 -13.93 -20.04
C VAL A 13 4.52 -12.69 -19.28
N VAL A 14 3.77 -11.80 -19.95
CA VAL A 14 2.96 -10.79 -19.27
C VAL A 14 1.78 -11.52 -18.65
N SER A 15 1.94 -11.97 -17.40
CA SER A 15 0.90 -12.64 -16.62
C SER A 15 0.38 -11.68 -15.55
N GLN A 16 -0.94 -11.54 -15.47
CA GLN A 16 -1.62 -10.81 -14.38
C GLN A 16 -1.67 -11.60 -13.06
N VAL A 17 -0.92 -12.71 -12.98
CA VAL A 17 -0.82 -13.55 -11.78
C VAL A 17 0.61 -14.07 -11.66
N LEU A 18 1.25 -13.75 -10.54
CA LEU A 18 2.51 -14.36 -10.10
C LEU A 18 2.17 -15.67 -9.38
N THR A 19 2.71 -16.78 -9.88
CA THR A 19 2.56 -18.08 -9.23
C THR A 19 3.84 -18.38 -8.45
N VAL A 20 3.76 -18.34 -7.13
CA VAL A 20 4.87 -18.71 -6.25
C VAL A 20 4.73 -20.17 -5.88
N ARG A 21 5.78 -20.94 -6.11
CA ARG A 21 5.88 -22.35 -5.69
C ARG A 21 7.00 -22.48 -4.68
N THR A 22 6.74 -23.23 -3.63
CA THR A 22 7.75 -23.57 -2.63
C THR A 22 8.13 -25.03 -2.86
N GLU A 23 9.42 -25.32 -3.03
CA GLU A 23 9.92 -26.67 -3.25
C GLU A 23 11.03 -26.95 -2.23
N LEU A 24 11.05 -28.15 -1.64
CA LEU A 24 12.12 -28.58 -0.76
C LEU A 24 13.04 -29.49 -1.57
N ILE A 25 14.25 -29.02 -1.84
CA ILE A 25 15.24 -29.77 -2.61
C ILE A 25 16.12 -30.57 -1.65
N GLY A 26 16.22 -31.87 -1.90
CA GLY A 26 17.10 -32.77 -1.16
C GLY A 26 18.37 -33.07 -1.92
N GLU A 27 19.49 -33.12 -1.20
CA GLU A 27 20.74 -33.64 -1.72
C GLU A 27 20.75 -35.17 -1.60
N ASP A 28 20.63 -35.86 -2.73
CA ASP A 28 20.92 -37.30 -2.81
C ASP A 28 22.29 -37.50 -3.46
N ASN A 29 23.25 -37.93 -2.63
CA ASN A 29 24.64 -38.15 -3.03
C ASN A 29 24.90 -39.55 -3.61
N SER A 30 23.88 -40.40 -3.73
CA SER A 30 24.02 -41.77 -4.25
C SER A 30 24.34 -41.79 -5.75
N GLN A 31 23.89 -40.80 -6.52
CA GLN A 31 24.18 -40.65 -7.93
C GLN A 31 24.34 -39.17 -8.33
N PRO A 32 25.29 -38.79 -9.19
CA PRO A 32 25.51 -37.40 -9.60
C PRO A 32 24.29 -36.71 -10.22
N TRP A 33 23.42 -37.48 -10.89
CA TRP A 33 22.19 -36.99 -11.52
C TRP A 33 21.01 -36.83 -10.55
N LEU A 34 21.13 -37.29 -9.29
CA LEU A 34 20.12 -37.18 -8.23
C LEU A 34 20.32 -35.98 -7.30
N ARG A 35 21.37 -35.17 -7.50
CA ARG A 35 21.77 -34.06 -6.61
C ARG A 35 20.74 -32.91 -6.46
N ARG A 36 19.68 -32.89 -7.26
CA ARG A 36 18.64 -31.83 -7.25
C ARG A 36 17.23 -32.42 -7.35
N ARG A 37 16.88 -33.35 -6.45
CA ARG A 37 15.53 -33.92 -6.43
C ARG A 37 14.62 -33.06 -5.57
N ILE A 38 13.46 -32.67 -6.11
CA ILE A 38 12.35 -32.10 -5.32
C ILE A 38 11.84 -33.22 -4.40
N VAL A 39 11.97 -33.02 -3.10
CA VAL A 39 11.59 -33.99 -2.05
C VAL A 39 10.20 -33.69 -1.53
N ALA A 40 9.78 -32.43 -1.55
CA ALA A 40 8.44 -32.02 -1.21
C ALA A 40 8.07 -30.75 -1.98
N GLU A 41 6.78 -30.62 -2.32
CA GLU A 41 6.20 -29.41 -2.88
C GLU A 41 5.28 -28.79 -1.82
N GLY A 42 5.44 -27.48 -1.60
CA GLY A 42 4.59 -26.68 -0.73
C GLY A 42 3.37 -26.14 -1.47
N PRO A 43 2.49 -25.42 -0.76
CA PRO A 43 1.31 -24.80 -1.39
C PRO A 43 1.73 -23.81 -2.48
N THR A 44 1.01 -23.84 -3.59
CA THR A 44 1.16 -22.86 -4.67
C THR A 44 0.37 -21.60 -4.31
N LEU A 45 1.05 -20.47 -4.16
CA LEU A 45 0.42 -19.17 -3.95
C LEU A 45 0.22 -18.49 -5.30
N ARG A 46 -1.00 -18.01 -5.55
CA ARG A 46 -1.31 -17.19 -6.73
C ARG A 46 -1.49 -15.76 -6.26
N VAL A 47 -0.55 -14.90 -6.62
CA VAL A 47 -0.58 -13.48 -6.30
C VAL A 47 -1.06 -12.73 -7.53
N PRO A 48 -2.24 -12.09 -7.52
CA PRO A 48 -2.66 -11.26 -8.64
C PRO A 48 -1.68 -10.09 -8.84
N LEU A 49 -1.23 -9.92 -10.08
CA LEU A 49 -0.44 -8.79 -10.56
C LEU A 49 -1.38 -7.92 -11.39
N ASP A 50 -1.99 -6.90 -10.78
CA ASP A 50 -2.80 -5.95 -11.53
C ASP A 50 -1.92 -5.17 -12.50
N ALA A 51 -2.11 -5.43 -13.81
CA ALA A 51 -1.41 -4.77 -14.91
C ALA A 51 -2.12 -3.47 -15.36
N GLU A 52 -3.34 -3.22 -14.89
CA GLU A 52 -4.09 -1.99 -15.09
C GLU A 52 -4.48 -1.45 -13.71
N LEU A 53 -3.55 -0.76 -13.05
CA LEU A 53 -3.82 -0.03 -11.81
C LEU A 53 -4.50 1.31 -12.16
N ASP A 54 -5.65 1.26 -12.82
CA ASP A 54 -6.48 2.44 -13.04
C ASP A 54 -7.28 2.69 -11.75
N GLY A 55 -6.69 3.46 -10.84
CA GLY A 55 -7.27 3.80 -9.55
C GLY A 55 -6.32 3.65 -8.36
N PHE A 56 -6.88 3.72 -7.16
CA PHE A 56 -6.12 3.58 -5.93
C PHE A 56 -5.70 2.10 -5.75
N PRO A 57 -4.41 1.76 -5.58
CA PRO A 57 -3.97 0.36 -5.48
C PRO A 57 -4.62 -0.34 -4.29
N THR A 58 -5.56 -1.25 -4.57
CA THR A 58 -6.45 -1.83 -3.55
C THR A 58 -6.42 -3.36 -3.62
N SER A 59 -6.56 -4.01 -2.49
CA SER A 59 -6.72 -5.46 -2.37
C SER A 59 -7.76 -5.75 -1.30
N SER A 60 -8.61 -6.74 -1.52
CA SER A 60 -9.59 -7.19 -0.53
C SER A 60 -9.38 -8.65 -0.19
N TYR A 61 -9.47 -8.97 1.10
CA TYR A 61 -9.40 -10.33 1.63
C TYR A 61 -9.84 -10.35 3.11
N SER A 62 -10.01 -11.53 3.69
CA SER A 62 -10.32 -11.71 5.12
C SER A 62 -9.06 -11.55 5.96
N PHE A 63 -9.05 -10.59 6.90
CA PHE A 63 -7.89 -10.38 7.78
C PHE A 63 -7.78 -11.48 8.83
N ASP A 64 -8.91 -12.02 9.30
CA ASP A 64 -8.94 -13.14 10.26
C ASP A 64 -8.23 -14.37 9.69
N LYS A 65 -8.52 -14.72 8.43
CA LYS A 65 -7.88 -15.85 7.74
C LYS A 65 -6.38 -15.66 7.53
N GLU A 66 -5.93 -14.43 7.36
CA GLU A 66 -4.51 -14.07 7.20
C GLU A 66 -3.80 -13.81 8.56
N GLY A 67 -4.50 -14.00 9.70
CA GLY A 67 -3.93 -13.79 11.03
C GLY A 67 -3.56 -12.32 11.34
N MET A 68 -4.23 -11.38 10.68
CA MET A 68 -3.99 -9.95 10.83
C MET A 68 -4.86 -9.33 11.95
N PRO A 69 -4.46 -8.19 12.53
CA PRO A 69 -5.29 -7.49 13.51
C PRO A 69 -6.67 -7.10 12.97
N GLU A 70 -7.68 -7.14 13.83
CA GLU A 70 -9.05 -6.77 13.49
C GLU A 70 -9.16 -5.26 13.21
N ALA A 71 -9.26 -4.90 11.93
CA ALA A 71 -9.46 -3.54 11.43
C ALA A 71 -10.25 -3.58 10.12
N PRO A 72 -11.02 -2.53 9.77
CA PRO A 72 -11.80 -2.50 8.53
C PRO A 72 -10.91 -2.35 7.29
N TRP A 73 -9.78 -1.68 7.42
CA TRP A 73 -8.77 -1.55 6.37
C TRP A 73 -7.39 -1.24 6.95
N ARG A 74 -6.36 -1.46 6.15
CA ARG A 74 -4.99 -1.04 6.42
C ARG A 74 -4.41 -0.35 5.19
N LEU A 75 -3.71 0.77 5.39
CA LEU A 75 -2.92 1.38 4.33
C LEU A 75 -1.44 1.07 4.55
N VAL A 76 -0.84 0.37 3.60
CA VAL A 76 0.57 0.00 3.62
C VAL A 76 1.35 0.96 2.74
N VAL A 77 2.42 1.54 3.28
CA VAL A 77 3.33 2.40 2.53
C VAL A 77 4.74 1.86 2.64
N SER A 78 5.28 1.38 1.53
CA SER A 78 6.61 0.75 1.42
C SER A 78 7.71 1.65 0.86
N ALA A 79 7.40 2.90 0.50
CA ALA A 79 8.39 3.84 0.00
C ALA A 79 9.43 4.25 1.05
N ASP A 80 10.63 4.48 0.52
CA ASP A 80 11.83 4.99 1.19
C ASP A 80 12.22 6.40 0.73
N GLU A 81 11.73 6.86 -0.43
CA GLU A 81 11.89 8.23 -0.94
C GLU A 81 10.57 8.87 -1.39
N LEU A 82 10.56 10.20 -1.51
CA LEU A 82 9.37 10.97 -1.88
C LEU A 82 8.95 10.80 -3.35
N GLU A 83 9.90 10.54 -4.23
CA GLU A 83 9.71 10.32 -5.67
C GLU A 83 9.10 8.96 -5.99
N ALA A 84 9.07 8.05 -5.01
CA ALA A 84 8.66 6.67 -5.19
C ALA A 84 7.26 6.58 -5.86
N PRO A 85 7.09 5.76 -6.92
CA PRO A 85 5.83 5.66 -7.63
C PRO A 85 4.68 5.21 -6.74
N PHE A 86 3.63 6.02 -6.66
CA PHE A 86 2.46 5.79 -5.81
C PHE A 86 1.84 4.40 -6.03
N ALA A 87 1.68 4.00 -7.29
CA ALA A 87 1.08 2.73 -7.69
C ALA A 87 1.79 1.49 -7.14
N HIS A 88 3.09 1.61 -6.82
CA HIS A 88 3.91 0.50 -6.32
C HIS A 88 4.28 0.64 -4.85
N SER A 89 4.11 1.84 -4.29
CA SER A 89 4.53 2.15 -2.94
C SER A 89 3.40 2.26 -1.93
N VAL A 90 2.14 2.34 -2.38
CA VAL A 90 0.96 2.42 -1.51
C VAL A 90 0.02 1.27 -1.85
N ARG A 91 -0.54 0.62 -0.82
CA ARG A 91 -1.59 -0.39 -0.98
C ARG A 91 -2.67 -0.23 0.08
N LEU A 92 -3.92 -0.15 -0.34
CA LEU A 92 -5.11 -0.24 0.49
C LEU A 92 -5.55 -1.69 0.60
N GLU A 93 -5.47 -2.25 1.80
CA GLU A 93 -5.95 -3.57 2.13
C GLU A 93 -7.32 -3.43 2.80
N LEU A 94 -8.38 -3.96 2.19
CA LEU A 94 -9.76 -3.91 2.66
C LEU A 94 -10.12 -5.25 3.30
N ASN A 95 -10.64 -5.19 4.53
CA ASN A 95 -11.02 -6.38 5.27
C ASN A 95 -12.45 -6.83 4.96
N GLU A 96 -12.58 -7.95 4.25
CA GLU A 96 -13.87 -8.54 3.88
C GLU A 96 -14.69 -9.08 5.06
N ASP A 97 -14.08 -9.22 6.24
CA ASP A 97 -14.77 -9.68 7.45
C ASP A 97 -15.80 -8.64 7.94
N PHE A 98 -15.58 -7.35 7.63
CA PHE A 98 -16.45 -6.24 8.02
C PHE A 98 -17.59 -6.00 7.03
N ALA A 99 -18.84 -6.04 7.53
CA ALA A 99 -20.02 -5.82 6.69
C ALA A 99 -20.03 -4.45 5.96
N PRO A 100 -19.64 -3.32 6.58
CA PRO A 100 -19.57 -2.04 5.88
C PRO A 100 -18.51 -2.02 4.76
N VAL A 101 -17.41 -2.76 4.93
CA VAL A 101 -16.35 -2.88 3.92
C VAL A 101 -16.82 -3.73 2.74
N ARG A 102 -17.56 -4.82 2.98
CA ARG A 102 -18.20 -5.58 1.88
C ARG A 102 -19.18 -4.72 1.06
N LYS A 103 -19.91 -3.81 1.73
CA LYS A 103 -20.79 -2.84 1.04
C LYS A 103 -20.01 -1.85 0.19
N LEU A 104 -18.86 -1.37 0.70
CA LEU A 104 -17.92 -0.52 -0.04
C LEU A 104 -17.40 -1.24 -1.29
N ILE A 105 -16.90 -2.47 -1.16
CA ILE A 105 -16.42 -3.30 -2.27
C ILE A 105 -17.54 -3.56 -3.30
N GLY A 106 -18.76 -3.80 -2.81
CA GLY A 106 -19.94 -4.03 -3.65
C GLY A 106 -20.51 -2.78 -4.34
N GLY A 107 -19.87 -1.60 -4.21
CA GLY A 107 -20.29 -0.36 -4.85
C GLY A 107 -21.51 0.32 -4.22
N ASN A 108 -21.89 -0.07 -3.00
CA ASN A 108 -22.99 0.54 -2.25
C ASN A 108 -22.52 0.96 -0.84
N PRO A 109 -21.49 1.82 -0.73
CA PRO A 109 -20.94 2.18 0.56
C PRO A 109 -21.91 3.04 1.39
N GLU A 110 -21.83 2.86 2.70
CA GLU A 110 -22.40 3.85 3.63
C GLU A 110 -21.50 5.09 3.64
N LEU A 111 -22.11 6.28 3.60
CA LEU A 111 -21.38 7.52 3.37
C LEU A 111 -20.31 7.81 4.43
N TYR A 112 -20.60 7.48 5.70
CA TYR A 112 -19.64 7.64 6.79
C TYR A 112 -18.39 6.74 6.62
N VAL A 113 -18.53 5.59 5.97
CA VAL A 113 -17.42 4.65 5.70
C VAL A 113 -16.48 5.26 4.66
N VAL A 114 -17.04 5.87 3.60
CA VAL A 114 -16.25 6.58 2.58
C VAL A 114 -15.49 7.73 3.21
N ARG A 115 -16.18 8.57 4.01
CA ARG A 115 -15.58 9.72 4.69
C ARG A 115 -14.43 9.30 5.61
N GLU A 116 -14.57 8.20 6.34
CA GLU A 116 -13.51 7.73 7.23
C GLU A 116 -12.35 7.06 6.48
N LEU A 117 -12.63 6.41 5.35
CA LEU A 117 -11.59 5.91 4.46
C LEU A 117 -10.79 7.06 3.85
N ASP A 118 -11.45 8.10 3.34
CA ASP A 118 -10.80 9.31 2.82
C ASP A 118 -9.91 9.95 3.89
N ALA A 119 -10.43 10.12 5.11
CA ALA A 119 -9.67 10.66 6.22
C ALA A 119 -8.45 9.80 6.58
N THR A 120 -8.60 8.47 6.56
CA THR A 120 -7.49 7.53 6.75
C THR A 120 -6.41 7.70 5.67
N ILE A 121 -6.81 7.78 4.40
CA ILE A 121 -5.90 7.97 3.27
C ILE A 121 -5.14 9.28 3.44
N VAL A 122 -5.84 10.40 3.71
CA VAL A 122 -5.19 11.70 3.91
C VAL A 122 -4.18 11.64 5.06
N ARG A 123 -4.56 11.10 6.23
CA ARG A 123 -3.66 10.96 7.39
C ARG A 123 -2.38 10.22 7.01
N VAL A 124 -2.51 9.07 6.34
CA VAL A 124 -1.35 8.22 6.03
C VAL A 124 -0.48 8.85 4.95
N LEU A 125 -1.04 9.52 3.95
CA LEU A 125 -0.24 10.20 2.92
C LEU A 125 0.55 11.37 3.49
N ILE A 126 -0.07 12.23 4.30
CA ILE A 126 0.62 13.35 4.94
C ILE A 126 1.67 12.84 5.93
N ALA A 127 1.35 11.83 6.75
CA ALA A 127 2.31 11.23 7.68
C ALA A 127 3.49 10.57 6.95
N SER A 128 3.24 9.91 5.81
CA SER A 128 4.31 9.29 5.00
C SER A 128 5.21 10.33 4.37
N ALA A 129 4.65 11.39 3.78
CA ALA A 129 5.43 12.51 3.25
C ALA A 129 6.22 13.23 4.36
N ALA A 130 5.64 13.40 5.55
CA ALA A 130 6.32 13.93 6.73
C ALA A 130 7.48 13.02 7.20
N ARG A 131 7.32 11.70 7.12
CA ARG A 131 8.39 10.75 7.47
C ARG A 131 9.54 10.86 6.45
N LEU A 132 9.21 10.75 5.15
CA LEU A 132 10.19 10.69 4.06
C LEU A 132 10.96 12.01 3.89
N SER A 133 10.29 13.15 4.06
CA SER A 133 10.94 14.48 4.05
C SER A 133 11.94 14.71 5.18
N SER A 134 11.92 13.90 6.25
CA SER A 134 12.95 13.97 7.30
C SER A 134 14.25 13.26 6.90
N THR A 135 14.17 12.37 5.90
CA THR A 135 15.26 11.51 5.45
C THR A 135 15.92 12.05 4.18
N ASP A 136 15.17 12.80 3.36
CA ASP A 136 15.69 13.42 2.14
C ASP A 136 16.50 14.68 2.45
N ALA A 137 17.82 14.59 2.24
CA ALA A 137 18.74 15.72 2.26
C ALA A 137 18.88 16.37 0.88
N ARG A 138 17.77 16.61 0.18
CA ARG A 138 17.76 17.21 -1.17
C ARG A 138 17.54 18.72 -1.07
N ASP A 139 18.18 19.49 -1.95
CA ASP A 139 18.00 20.95 -2.10
C ASP A 139 16.63 21.33 -2.73
N LYS A 140 15.71 20.38 -2.87
CA LYS A 140 14.38 20.57 -3.47
C LYS A 140 13.31 20.70 -2.39
N THR A 141 12.37 21.60 -2.61
CA THR A 141 11.14 21.70 -1.84
C THR A 141 10.21 20.52 -2.15
N LEU A 142 9.28 20.23 -1.24
CA LEU A 142 8.33 19.12 -1.42
C LEU A 142 7.42 19.32 -2.63
N GLU A 143 7.00 20.56 -2.85
CA GLU A 143 6.20 20.96 -4.00
C GLU A 143 6.97 20.80 -5.32
N GLU A 144 8.28 21.04 -5.35
CA GLU A 144 9.11 20.80 -6.54
C GLU A 144 9.21 19.30 -6.85
N VAL A 145 9.39 18.46 -5.84
CA VAL A 145 9.41 16.99 -5.99
C VAL A 145 8.08 16.49 -6.55
N ALA A 146 6.96 16.96 -5.99
CA ALA A 146 5.63 16.60 -6.46
C ALA A 146 5.36 17.05 -7.92
N ALA A 147 5.85 18.23 -8.32
CA ALA A 147 5.71 18.73 -9.68
C ALA A 147 6.56 17.95 -10.69
N GLU A 148 7.76 17.51 -10.31
CA GLU A 148 8.67 16.74 -11.15
C GLU A 148 8.22 15.28 -11.30
N TYR A 149 7.62 14.71 -10.26
CA TYR A 149 7.16 13.33 -10.21
C TYR A 149 5.63 13.26 -9.94
N PRO A 150 4.77 13.47 -10.94
CA PRO A 150 3.31 13.59 -10.75
C PRO A 150 2.62 12.31 -10.26
N ASP A 151 3.25 11.15 -10.46
CA ASP A 151 2.75 9.84 -10.02
C ASP A 151 3.38 9.38 -8.70
N SER A 152 4.11 10.25 -8.00
CA SER A 152 4.82 9.93 -6.76
C SER A 152 3.94 10.03 -5.51
N ILE A 153 4.48 9.54 -4.38
CA ILE A 153 3.89 9.79 -3.06
C ILE A 153 3.83 11.29 -2.74
N ALA A 154 4.86 12.06 -3.09
CA ALA A 154 4.83 13.51 -2.88
C ALA A 154 3.64 14.15 -3.61
N ALA A 155 3.42 13.80 -4.88
CA ALA A 155 2.30 14.31 -5.66
C ALA A 155 0.93 13.84 -5.14
N ALA A 156 0.83 12.59 -4.65
CA ALA A 156 -0.39 12.10 -4.01
C ALA A 156 -0.69 12.84 -2.70
N ALA A 157 0.33 13.07 -1.87
CA ALA A 157 0.20 13.81 -0.61
C ALA A 157 -0.14 15.29 -0.85
N GLN A 158 0.43 15.92 -1.89
CA GLN A 158 0.08 17.28 -2.28
C GLN A 158 -1.37 17.38 -2.74
N ARG A 159 -1.84 16.47 -3.61
CA ARG A 159 -3.25 16.44 -4.02
C ARG A 159 -4.17 16.29 -2.81
N ALA A 160 -3.83 15.41 -1.88
CA ALA A 160 -4.59 15.22 -0.64
C ALA A 160 -4.61 16.49 0.24
N SER A 161 -3.48 17.18 0.40
CA SER A 161 -3.41 18.41 1.19
C SER A 161 -4.22 19.56 0.56
N GLU A 162 -4.13 19.72 -0.75
CA GLU A 162 -4.85 20.78 -1.47
C GLU A 162 -6.36 20.51 -1.46
N GLN A 163 -6.77 19.28 -1.77
CA GLN A 163 -8.17 18.90 -1.87
C GLN A 163 -8.88 18.95 -0.52
N TYR A 164 -8.31 18.33 0.52
CA TYR A 164 -9.00 18.14 1.79
C TYR A 164 -8.64 19.18 2.84
N LEU A 165 -7.41 19.68 2.85
CA LEU A 165 -6.94 20.62 3.87
C LEU A 165 -6.90 22.06 3.39
N GLN A 166 -6.98 22.30 2.07
CA GLN A 166 -6.80 23.63 1.46
C GLN A 166 -5.44 24.23 1.81
N MET A 167 -4.40 23.38 1.88
CA MET A 167 -3.03 23.73 2.26
C MET A 167 -2.04 23.19 1.24
N SER A 168 -0.88 23.86 1.14
CA SER A 168 0.29 23.26 0.47
C SER A 168 0.79 22.05 1.25
N LEU A 169 1.52 21.15 0.58
CA LEU A 169 2.07 19.96 1.20
C LEU A 169 3.00 20.30 2.38
N SER A 170 3.87 21.29 2.19
CA SER A 170 4.76 21.80 3.24
C SER A 170 4.00 22.34 4.45
N ALA A 171 2.89 23.05 4.24
CA ALA A 171 2.05 23.56 5.32
C ALA A 171 1.30 22.43 6.06
N ALA A 172 0.78 21.43 5.33
CA ALA A 172 0.11 20.27 5.91
C ALA A 172 1.06 19.44 6.78
N ILE A 173 2.29 19.17 6.31
CA ILE A 173 3.31 18.46 7.08
C ILE A 173 3.73 19.24 8.33
N LYS A 174 3.84 20.58 8.21
CA LYS A 174 4.11 21.44 9.36
C LYS A 174 2.98 21.38 10.39
N SER A 175 1.71 21.42 9.95
CA SER A 175 0.52 21.27 10.81
C SER A 175 0.55 19.91 11.53
N TYR A 176 0.79 18.83 10.77
CA TYR A 176 0.93 17.46 11.30
C TYR A 176 2.00 17.34 12.39
N ARG A 177 3.18 17.94 12.19
CA ARG A 177 4.30 17.85 13.14
C ARG A 177 4.12 18.74 14.38
N LEU A 178 3.63 19.96 14.20
CA LEU A 178 3.62 20.97 15.26
C LEU A 178 2.30 21.00 16.05
N THR A 179 1.20 20.66 15.40
CA THR A 179 -0.15 20.74 15.97
C THR A 179 -0.99 19.53 15.54
N PRO A 180 -0.61 18.29 15.93
CA PRO A 180 -1.26 17.07 15.46
C PRO A 180 -2.76 17.02 15.76
N ASP A 181 -3.19 17.48 16.94
CA ASP A 181 -4.61 17.53 17.30
C ASP A 181 -5.43 18.44 16.36
N LYS A 182 -4.85 19.59 16.00
CA LYS A 182 -5.47 20.54 15.05
C LYS A 182 -5.48 19.93 13.64
N HIS A 183 -4.40 19.27 13.25
CA HIS A 183 -4.31 18.61 11.96
C HIS A 183 -5.37 17.51 11.82
N ASP A 184 -5.57 16.68 12.83
CA ASP A 184 -6.60 15.65 12.83
C ASP A 184 -8.01 16.24 12.74
N TYR A 185 -8.25 17.36 13.42
CA TYR A 185 -9.50 18.12 13.25
C TYR A 185 -9.67 18.65 11.82
N GLU A 186 -8.63 19.21 11.21
CA GLU A 186 -8.64 19.70 9.83
C GLU A 186 -8.94 18.57 8.84
N VAL A 187 -8.35 17.38 9.03
CA VAL A 187 -8.65 16.18 8.23
C VAL A 187 -10.12 15.78 8.40
N ALA A 188 -10.62 15.71 9.63
CA ALA A 188 -12.01 15.32 9.90
C ALA A 188 -13.03 16.30 9.29
N VAL A 189 -12.72 17.60 9.31
CA VAL A 189 -13.54 18.63 8.65
C VAL A 189 -13.46 18.51 7.13
N GLY A 190 -12.25 18.41 6.59
CA GLY A 190 -11.98 18.35 5.14
C GLY A 190 -12.62 17.15 4.44
N THR A 191 -12.64 16.01 5.12
CA THR A 191 -13.25 14.76 4.65
C THR A 191 -14.74 14.66 4.97
N ASN A 192 -15.32 15.69 5.60
CA ASN A 192 -16.70 15.70 6.08
C ASN A 192 -17.04 14.58 7.08
N LEU A 193 -16.05 14.01 7.76
CA LEU A 193 -16.22 12.94 8.74
C LEU A 193 -17.19 13.33 9.87
N LEU A 194 -17.21 14.61 10.23
CA LEU A 194 -18.06 15.15 11.30
C LEU A 194 -19.47 15.56 10.84
N LYS A 195 -19.82 15.34 9.58
CA LYS A 195 -21.18 15.58 9.08
C LYS A 195 -21.99 14.29 9.20
N ASP A 196 -23.28 14.44 9.51
CA ASP A 196 -24.25 13.36 9.45
C ASP A 196 -24.51 12.89 8.00
#